data_AF-A0A2S9GJ27-F1
#
_entry.id   AF-A0A2S9GJ27-F1
#
_cell.length_a   1.000
_cell.length_b   1.000
_cell.length_c   1.000
_cell.angle_alpha   90.00
_cell.angle_beta   90.00
_cell.angle_gamma   90.00
#
_symmetry.space_group_name_H-M   'P 1'
#
loop_
_entity.id
_entity.type
_entity.pdbx_description
1 polymer ?
#
loop_
_entity_poly.entity_id
_entity_poly.type
_entity_poly.pdbx_seq_one_letter_code
_entity_poly.pdbx_strand_id
1 'polypeptide(L)'
;ADRLGVSVLLKGNVTVIAEPGAGPVHLNVAGNAWAATAGSGDGLSGVIGALLASGLSPGEAAAAAAFVHARAAGLSALDPGPSPA
;
A
#
# COMPACT_ATOMS: atom_id res chain seq x y z
N ALA A 1 11.63 9.21 6.10
CA ALA A 1 10.98 9.17 7.42
C ALA A 1 11.64 10.17 8.36
N ASP A 2 12.94 10.02 8.67
CA ASP A 2 13.68 10.85 9.65
C ASP A 2 13.50 12.37 9.49
N ARG A 3 13.71 12.90 8.28
CA ARG A 3 13.55 14.34 8.02
C ARG A 3 12.17 14.87 8.38
N LEU A 4 11.14 14.03 8.29
CA LEU A 4 9.76 14.41 8.55
C LEU A 4 9.29 13.97 9.96
N GLY A 5 10.06 13.15 10.68
CA GLY A 5 9.67 12.61 11.98
C GLY A 5 8.42 11.72 11.95
N VAL A 6 8.08 11.14 10.79
CA VAL A 6 6.86 10.32 10.59
C VAL A 6 7.14 9.08 9.76
N SER A 7 6.24 8.10 9.88
CA SER A 7 6.11 6.95 9.00
C SER A 7 5.85 7.40 7.56
N VAL A 8 6.64 6.89 6.62
CA VAL A 8 6.51 7.24 5.20
C VAL A 8 6.31 5.97 4.39
N LEU A 9 5.20 5.93 3.65
CA LEU A 9 4.98 5.02 2.54
C LEU A 9 5.16 5.81 1.24
N LEU A 10 6.24 5.52 0.51
CA LEU A 10 6.54 6.12 -0.78
C LEU A 10 6.12 5.16 -1.88
N LYS A 11 5.03 5.47 -2.60
CA LYS A 11 4.56 4.68 -3.74
C LYS A 11 5.53 4.77 -4.91
N GLY A 12 5.67 3.67 -5.64
CA GLY A 12 6.46 3.56 -6.86
C GLY A 12 6.32 2.14 -7.43
N ASN A 13 7.15 1.79 -8.42
CA ASN A 13 7.24 0.39 -8.88
C ASN A 13 7.62 -0.57 -7.72
N VAL A 14 8.44 -0.06 -6.80
CA VAL A 14 8.63 -0.63 -5.47
C VAL A 14 8.14 0.41 -4.48
N THR A 15 7.12 0.06 -3.71
CA THR A 15 6.68 0.86 -2.57
C THR A 15 7.67 0.68 -1.42
N VAL A 16 8.17 1.78 -0.89
CA VAL A 16 9.13 1.80 0.22
C VAL A 16 8.42 2.30 1.47
N ILE A 17 8.48 1.54 2.56
CA ILE A 17 7.89 1.90 3.85
C ILE A 17 9.02 2.05 4.87
N ALA A 18 9.11 3.22 5.47
CA ALA A 18 10.12 3.53 6.48
C ALA A 18 9.50 4.25 7.68
N GLU A 19 9.81 3.78 8.88
CA GLU A 19 9.56 4.47 10.14
C GLU A 19 10.69 5.47 10.43
N PRO A 20 10.44 6.54 11.21
CA PRO A 20 11.50 7.43 11.65
C PRO A 20 12.38 6.73 12.71
N GLY A 21 13.68 7.01 12.69
CA GLY A 21 14.67 6.39 13.56
C GLY A 21 15.36 5.18 12.93
N ALA A 22 16.23 4.52 13.71
CA ALA A 22 16.91 3.32 13.27
C ALA A 22 15.94 2.12 13.32
N GLY A 23 15.44 1.70 12.17
CA GLY A 23 14.51 0.57 12.05
C GLY A 23 14.54 -0.07 10.66
N PRO A 24 13.87 -1.22 10.50
CA PRO A 24 13.78 -1.88 9.21
C PRO A 24 12.99 -1.04 8.20
N VAL A 25 13.42 -1.10 6.94
CA VAL A 25 12.68 -0.55 5.80
C VAL A 25 12.00 -1.71 5.08
N HIS A 26 10.69 -1.63 4.89
CA HIS A 26 9.95 -2.63 4.14
C HIS A 26 9.86 -2.23 2.66
N LEU A 27 9.93 -3.23 1.79
CA LEU A 27 9.81 -3.06 0.34
C LEU A 27 8.66 -3.92 -0.15
N ASN A 28 7.75 -3.32 -0.92
CA ASN A 28 6.67 -4.02 -1.59
C ASN A 28 6.73 -3.77 -3.09
N VAL A 29 7.05 -4.81 -3.86
CA VAL A 29 7.09 -4.74 -5.33
C VAL A 29 5.66 -4.77 -5.86
N ALA A 30 5.28 -3.79 -6.69
CA ALA A 30 3.91 -3.66 -7.19
C ALA A 30 3.47 -4.83 -8.07
N GLY A 31 4.40 -5.44 -8.81
CA GLY A 31 4.18 -6.62 -9.65
C GLY A 31 3.42 -6.36 -10.95
N ASN A 32 2.64 -5.27 -11.03
CA ASN A 32 1.95 -4.81 -12.24
C ASN A 32 1.57 -3.32 -12.11
N ALA A 33 1.10 -2.72 -13.21
CA ALA A 33 0.65 -1.33 -13.25
C ALA A 33 -0.84 -1.13 -12.91
N TRP A 34 -1.59 -2.20 -12.62
CA TRP A 34 -3.05 -2.14 -12.44
C TRP A 34 -3.45 -1.34 -11.19
N ALA A 35 -2.55 -1.27 -10.20
CA ALA A 35 -2.72 -0.43 -9.01
C ALA A 35 -2.50 1.07 -9.30
N ALA A 36 -2.06 1.47 -10.50
CA ALA A 36 -1.79 2.86 -10.87
C ALA A 36 -3.00 3.55 -11.53
N THR A 37 -4.20 3.28 -11.03
CA THR A 37 -5.44 3.91 -11.48
C THR A 37 -5.84 5.09 -10.59
N ALA A 38 -6.64 6.01 -11.13
CA ALA A 38 -7.21 7.10 -10.32
C ALA A 38 -8.02 6.53 -9.14
N GLY A 39 -7.85 7.10 -7.95
CA GLY A 39 -8.52 6.63 -6.73
C GLY A 39 -7.88 5.43 -6.02
N SER A 40 -6.93 4.73 -6.65
CA SER A 40 -6.17 3.64 -6.00
C SER A 40 -5.44 4.10 -4.73
N GLY A 41 -4.99 5.35 -4.69
CA GLY A 41 -4.39 6.00 -3.53
C GLY A 41 -5.35 6.14 -2.35
N ASP A 42 -6.61 6.45 -2.62
CA ASP A 42 -7.64 6.61 -1.60
C ASP A 42 -8.00 5.25 -0.99
N GLY A 43 -8.16 4.23 -1.84
CA GLY A 43 -8.37 2.85 -1.39
C GLY A 43 -7.21 2.33 -0.52
N LEU A 44 -5.96 2.57 -0.93
CA LEU A 44 -4.79 2.24 -0.12
C LEU A 44 -4.81 2.96 1.25
N SER A 45 -5.07 4.26 1.24
CA SER A 45 -5.14 5.07 2.48
C SER A 45 -6.24 4.60 3.43
N GLY A 46 -7.39 4.21 2.89
CA GLY A 46 -8.50 3.63 3.67
C GLY A 46 -8.11 2.31 4.36
N VAL A 47 -7.41 1.42 3.65
CA VAL A 47 -6.89 0.16 4.24
C VAL A 47 -5.87 0.45 5.34
N ILE A 48 -4.96 1.41 5.13
CA ILE A 48 -4.00 1.83 6.16
C ILE A 48 -4.75 2.34 7.41
N GLY A 49 -5.75 3.20 7.23
CA GLY A 49 -6.56 3.73 8.33
C GLY A 49 -7.29 2.64 9.11
N ALA A 50 -7.86 1.63 8.42
CA ALA A 50 -8.53 0.51 9.07
C ALA A 50 -7.55 -0.35 9.90
N LEU A 51 -6.34 -0.59 9.39
CA LEU A 51 -5.31 -1.35 10.11
C LEU A 51 -4.77 -0.58 11.33
N LEU A 52 -4.55 0.73 11.21
CA LEU A 52 -4.20 1.61 12.32
C LEU A 52 -5.29 1.60 13.40
N ALA A 53 -6.56 1.72 13.01
CA ALA A 53 -7.70 1.65 13.93
C ALA A 53 -7.81 0.28 14.62
N SER A 54 -7.26 -0.76 14.01
CA SER A 54 -7.19 -2.12 14.57
C SER A 54 -5.99 -2.33 15.50
N GLY A 55 -5.17 -1.31 15.73
CA GLY A 55 -4.06 -1.33 16.70
C GLY A 55 -2.69 -1.72 16.12
N LEU A 56 -2.54 -1.81 14.80
CA LEU A 56 -1.22 -2.03 14.20
C LEU A 56 -0.35 -0.77 14.33
N SER A 57 0.97 -0.96 14.44
CA SER A 57 1.91 0.16 14.33
C SER A 57 1.84 0.78 12.93
N PRO A 58 2.17 2.08 12.77
CA PRO A 58 2.15 2.73 11.46
C PRO A 58 2.94 2.02 10.36
N GLY A 59 4.15 1.55 10.68
CA GLY A 59 5.00 0.84 9.72
C GLY A 59 4.40 -0.49 9.28
N GLU A 60 3.87 -1.27 10.22
CA GLU A 60 3.20 -2.55 9.93
C GLU A 60 1.90 -2.35 9.16
N ALA A 61 1.09 -1.37 9.55
CA ALA A 61 -0.15 -1.03 8.85
C ALA A 61 0.12 -0.62 7.40
N ALA A 62 1.11 0.24 7.18
CA ALA A 62 1.53 0.67 5.85
C ALA A 62 2.08 -0.49 5.01
N ALA A 63 2.93 -1.34 5.57
CA ALA A 63 3.49 -2.49 4.86
C ALA A 63 2.43 -3.53 4.49
N ALA A 64 1.55 -3.89 5.44
CA ALA A 64 0.45 -4.83 5.20
C ALA A 64 -0.54 -4.27 4.16
N ALA A 65 -0.91 -3.00 4.25
CA ALA A 65 -1.78 -2.36 3.27
C ALA A 65 -1.15 -2.33 1.87
N ALA A 66 0.13 -2.00 1.75
CA ALA A 66 0.84 -2.01 0.46
C ALA A 66 0.82 -3.40 -0.19
N PHE A 67 1.05 -4.45 0.61
CA PHE A 67 1.00 -5.83 0.14
C PHE A 67 -0.40 -6.23 -0.32
N VAL A 68 -1.43 -6.01 0.51
CA VAL A 68 -2.82 -6.35 0.19
C VAL A 68 -3.30 -5.57 -1.03
N HIS A 69 -2.96 -4.29 -1.15
CA HIS A 69 -3.32 -3.45 -2.28
C HIS A 69 -2.70 -3.96 -3.60
N ALA A 70 -1.42 -4.31 -3.60
CA ALA A 70 -0.75 -4.87 -4.78
C ALA A 70 -1.34 -6.24 -5.18
N ARG A 71 -1.63 -7.09 -4.18
CA ARG A 71 -2.29 -8.39 -4.40
C ARG A 71 -3.68 -8.22 -4.99
N ALA A 72 -4.49 -7.32 -4.43
CA ALA A 72 -5.83 -7.02 -4.93
C ALA A 72 -5.78 -6.51 -6.38
N ALA A 73 -4.86 -5.59 -6.68
CA ALA A 73 -4.67 -5.10 -8.05
C ALA A 73 -4.28 -6.22 -9.03
N GLY A 74 -3.41 -7.16 -8.61
CA GLY A 74 -3.07 -8.33 -9.41
C GLY A 74 -4.24 -9.27 -9.66
N LEU A 75 -5.11 -9.47 -8.67
CA LEU A 75 -6.34 -10.26 -8.84
C LEU A 75 -7.33 -9.56 -9.78
N SER A 76 -7.54 -8.25 -9.61
CA SER A 76 -8.41 -7.45 -10.48
C SER A 76 -7.90 -7.34 -11.92
N ALA A 77 -6.60 -7.49 -12.15
CA ALA A 77 -6.04 -7.52 -13.50
C ALA A 77 -6.40 -8.80 -14.28
N LEU A 78 -6.81 -9.85 -13.57
CA LEU A 78 -7.25 -11.12 -14.15
C LEU A 78 -8.77 -11.19 -14.31
N ASP A 79 -9.50 -10.22 -13.78
CA ASP A 79 -10.95 -10.14 -13.88
C ASP A 79 -11.33 -9.61 -15.29
N PRO A 80 -12.12 -10.37 -16.09
CA PRO A 80 -12.61 -9.89 -17.38
C PRO A 80 -13.54 -8.66 -17.29
N GLY A 81 -13.89 -8.26 -16.06
CA GLY A 81 -14.83 -7.18 -15.79
C GLY A 81 -16.27 -7.68 -15.83
N PRO A 82 -17.25 -6.81 -15.52
CA PRO A 82 -18.65 -7.18 -15.61
C PRO A 82 -18.99 -7.65 -17.02
N SER A 83 -19.76 -8.75 -17.11
CA SER A 83 -20.33 -9.14 -18.40
C SER A 83 -21.12 -7.96 -18.97
N PRO A 84 -21.02 -7.69 -20.29
CA PRO A 84 -21.84 -6.65 -20.91
C PRO A 84 -23.32 -6.93 -20.60
N ALA A 85 -24.03 -5.86 -20.24
CA ALA A 85 -25.44 -5.90 -19.87
C ALA A 85 -26.33 -6.34 -21.04
#